data_AF-A0A2I0NVL8-F1
#
_entry.id   AF-A0A2I0NVL8-F1
#
_cell.length_a   1.000
_cell.length_b   1.000
_cell.length_c   1.000
_cell.angle_alpha   90.00
_cell.angle_beta   90.00
_cell.angle_gamma   90.00
#
_symmetry.space_group_name_H-M   'P 1'
#
loop_
_entity.id
_entity.type
_entity.pdbx_description
1 polymer ?
#
loop_
_entity_poly.entity_id
_entity_poly.type
_entity_poly.pdbx_seq_one_letter_code
_entity_poly.pdbx_strand_id
1 'polypeptide(L)'
;PTGDALVFVSTDGQPLKYRAIAQVITRAGERAGIKKRIHPHLHRKSRITELVRRNYQESVIKEAMWGNLDTAMFKTYVKLSEKDIDAEFLERAGIAKKEEKEENNHLPRQCKYCFAMNAPTSKYCHMCTRPLTGEAANAVDNIEGALTLLAGRDEAALRSIVRRLIAEETANPSKE
;
A
#
# COMPACT_ATOMS: atom_id res chain seq x y z
N PRO A 1 -5.96 16.12 -19.19
CA PRO A 1 -5.03 15.88 -20.31
C PRO A 1 -5.56 16.55 -21.59
N THR A 2 -4.86 17.58 -22.05
CA THR A 2 -5.14 18.29 -23.30
C THR A 2 -3.93 18.10 -24.20
N GLY A 3 -4.15 17.78 -25.48
CA GLY A 3 -3.10 17.57 -26.49
C GLY A 3 -2.84 16.09 -26.86
N ASP A 4 -1.89 15.89 -27.77
CA ASP A 4 -1.54 14.59 -28.39
C ASP A 4 -0.67 13.66 -27.52
N ALA A 5 -0.41 14.04 -26.27
CA ALA A 5 0.34 13.25 -25.30
C ALA A 5 -0.53 12.14 -24.68
N LEU A 6 -0.91 11.16 -25.50
CA LEU A 6 -1.73 10.02 -25.09
C LEU A 6 -0.97 9.14 -24.08
N VAL A 7 -1.56 8.92 -22.90
CA VAL A 7 -0.99 8.05 -21.85
C VAL A 7 -1.30 6.57 -22.10
N PHE A 8 -2.51 6.28 -22.58
CA PHE A 8 -2.96 4.92 -22.88
C PHE A 8 -3.12 4.75 -24.38
N VAL A 9 -2.13 4.12 -25.00
CA VAL A 9 -2.09 3.85 -26.44
C VAL A 9 -2.14 2.35 -26.75
N SER A 10 -2.62 2.00 -27.93
CA SER A 10 -2.48 0.66 -28.49
C SER A 10 -1.04 0.44 -29.01
N THR A 11 -0.76 -0.78 -29.46
CA THR A 11 0.49 -1.13 -30.13
C THR A 11 0.79 -0.25 -31.35
N ASP A 12 -0.26 0.27 -31.98
CA ASP A 12 -0.16 1.06 -33.21
C ASP A 12 -0.08 2.57 -32.91
N GLY A 13 0.15 2.94 -31.65
CA GLY A 13 0.25 4.34 -31.20
C GLY A 13 -1.08 5.10 -31.13
N GLN A 14 -2.21 4.42 -31.37
CA GLN A 14 -3.54 5.03 -31.36
C GLN A 14 -4.14 5.06 -29.95
N PRO A 15 -5.11 5.94 -29.65
CA PRO A 15 -5.81 5.95 -28.37
C PRO A 15 -6.41 4.57 -28.04
N LEU A 16 -6.15 4.09 -26.82
CA LEU A 16 -6.68 2.81 -26.37
C LEU A 16 -8.21 2.87 -26.29
N LYS A 17 -8.89 2.02 -27.05
CA LYS A 17 -10.35 1.98 -27.10
C LYS A 17 -10.94 1.45 -25.78
N TYR A 18 -12.11 1.95 -25.40
CA TYR A 18 -12.84 1.50 -24.19
C TYR A 18 -12.97 -0.03 -24.08
N ARG A 19 -13.27 -0.71 -25.20
CA ARG A 19 -13.38 -2.17 -25.25
C ARG A 19 -12.09 -2.87 -24.83
N ALA A 20 -10.94 -2.34 -25.24
CA ALA A 20 -9.64 -2.91 -24.87
C ALA A 20 -9.40 -2.76 -23.36
N ILE A 21 -9.69 -1.58 -22.79
CA ILE A 21 -9.60 -1.34 -21.34
C ILE A 21 -10.51 -2.32 -20.58
N ALA A 22 -11.76 -2.48 -21.02
CA ALA A 22 -12.69 -3.41 -20.40
C ALA A 22 -12.17 -4.86 -20.43
N GLN A 23 -11.59 -5.30 -21.56
CA GLN A 23 -10.98 -6.63 -21.67
C GLN A 23 -9.76 -6.81 -20.74
N VAL A 24 -8.90 -5.80 -20.64
CA VAL A 24 -7.75 -5.82 -19.71
C VAL A 24 -8.22 -6.03 -18.28
N ILE A 25 -9.24 -5.28 -17.86
CA ILE A 25 -9.82 -5.37 -16.52
C ILE A 25 -10.44 -6.75 -16.27
N THR A 26 -11.23 -7.27 -17.22
CA THR A 26 -11.86 -8.58 -17.07
C THR A 26 -10.83 -9.70 -16.95
N ARG A 27 -9.82 -9.73 -17.83
CA ARG A 27 -8.74 -10.73 -17.79
C ARG A 27 -7.92 -10.64 -16.51
N ALA A 28 -7.66 -9.42 -16.01
CA ALA A 28 -6.98 -9.24 -14.73
C ALA A 28 -7.80 -9.83 -13.56
N GLY A 29 -9.11 -9.63 -13.58
CA GLY A 29 -10.04 -10.22 -12.62
C GLY A 29 -10.05 -11.75 -12.64
N GLU A 30 -10.07 -12.35 -13.83
CA GLU A 30 -10.00 -13.81 -14.02
C GLU A 30 -8.68 -14.37 -13.46
N ARG A 31 -7.54 -13.76 -13.79
CA ARG A 31 -6.23 -14.17 -13.25
C ARG A 31 -6.13 -14.03 -11.73
N ALA A 32 -6.82 -13.04 -11.15
CA ALA A 32 -6.88 -12.85 -9.71
C ALA A 32 -7.90 -13.79 -9.02
N GLY A 33 -8.57 -14.67 -9.75
CA GLY A 33 -9.55 -15.62 -9.20
C GLY A 33 -10.87 -14.96 -8.75
N ILE A 34 -11.17 -13.75 -9.21
CA ILE A 34 -12.37 -13.02 -8.79
C ILE A 34 -13.59 -13.58 -9.53
N LYS A 35 -14.48 -14.24 -8.79
CA LYS A 35 -15.71 -14.85 -9.33
C LYS A 35 -16.79 -13.82 -9.69
N LYS A 36 -16.73 -12.62 -9.12
CA LYS A 36 -17.70 -11.55 -9.39
C LYS A 36 -17.44 -10.93 -10.76
N ARG A 37 -18.50 -10.56 -11.46
CA ARG A 37 -18.39 -9.79 -12.71
C ARG A 37 -17.70 -8.44 -12.46
N ILE A 38 -16.55 -8.23 -13.09
CA ILE A 38 -15.79 -6.97 -13.04
C ILE A 38 -15.94 -6.21 -14.37
N HIS A 39 -16.14 -4.90 -14.29
CA HIS A 39 -16.21 -4.00 -15.42
C HIS A 39 -15.73 -2.58 -15.01
N PRO A 40 -15.37 -1.69 -15.95
CA PRO A 40 -14.83 -0.36 -15.62
C PRO A 40 -15.69 0.45 -14.64
N HIS A 41 -17.01 0.48 -14.84
CA HIS A 41 -17.92 1.20 -13.95
C HIS A 41 -17.94 0.66 -12.50
N LEU A 42 -17.64 -0.63 -12.29
CA LEU A 42 -17.52 -1.21 -10.95
C LEU A 42 -16.37 -0.57 -10.18
N HIS A 43 -15.22 -0.36 -10.82
CA HIS A 43 -14.07 0.30 -10.19
C HIS A 43 -14.40 1.72 -9.75
N ARG A 44 -15.08 2.49 -10.61
CA ARG A 44 -15.57 3.83 -10.25
C ARG A 44 -16.45 3.78 -9.01
N LYS A 45 -17.42 2.86 -8.98
CA LYS A 45 -18.32 2.71 -7.83
C LYS A 45 -17.58 2.32 -6.56
N SER A 46 -16.73 1.30 -6.63
CA SER A 46 -15.93 0.84 -5.49
C SER A 46 -15.08 1.98 -4.93
N ARG A 47 -14.40 2.76 -5.78
CA ARG A 47 -13.55 3.87 -5.34
C ARG A 47 -14.35 5.00 -4.71
N ILE A 48 -15.50 5.38 -5.27
CA ILE A 48 -16.33 6.45 -4.67
C ILE A 48 -16.87 5.99 -3.32
N THR A 49 -17.40 4.77 -3.24
CA THR A 49 -17.89 4.20 -1.98
C THR A 49 -16.79 4.12 -0.92
N GLU A 50 -15.57 3.74 -1.31
CA GLU A 50 -14.41 3.76 -0.41
C GLU A 50 -14.11 5.16 0.12
N LEU A 51 -14.09 6.20 -0.74
CA LEU A 51 -13.84 7.58 -0.32
C LEU A 51 -14.91 8.10 0.63
N VAL A 52 -16.19 7.77 0.37
CA VAL A 52 -17.30 8.08 1.29
C VAL A 52 -17.10 7.39 2.63
N ARG A 53 -16.75 6.09 2.64
CA ARG A 53 -16.46 5.36 3.89
C ARG A 53 -15.23 5.88 4.63
N ARG A 54 -14.26 6.46 3.93
CA ARG A 54 -13.09 7.13 4.53
C ARG A 54 -13.41 8.56 4.97
N ASN A 55 -14.67 9.00 4.86
CA ASN A 55 -15.14 10.31 5.27
C ASN A 55 -14.44 11.47 4.56
N TYR A 56 -14.14 11.29 3.26
CA TYR A 56 -13.69 12.40 2.43
C TYR A 56 -14.84 13.39 2.19
N GLN A 57 -14.49 14.67 2.09
CA GLN A 57 -15.47 15.73 1.82
C GLN A 57 -16.16 15.51 0.46
N GLU A 58 -17.48 15.70 0.42
CA GLU A 58 -18.30 15.53 -0.79
C GLU A 58 -17.77 16.36 -1.97
N SER A 59 -17.42 17.63 -1.76
CA SER A 59 -16.88 18.51 -2.80
C SER A 59 -15.61 17.94 -3.43
N VAL A 60 -14.70 17.41 -2.63
CA VAL A 60 -13.46 16.78 -3.09
C VAL A 60 -13.76 15.54 -3.94
N ILE A 61 -14.68 14.69 -3.49
CA ILE A 61 -15.05 13.48 -4.25
C ILE A 61 -15.72 13.89 -5.57
N LYS A 62 -16.61 14.88 -5.54
CA LYS A 62 -17.34 15.35 -6.72
C LYS A 62 -16.41 15.94 -7.77
N GLU A 63 -15.49 16.79 -7.35
CA GLU A 63 -14.49 17.40 -8.23
C GLU A 63 -13.55 16.34 -8.82
N ALA A 64 -13.01 15.44 -7.98
CA ALA A 64 -12.10 14.41 -8.44
C ALA A 64 -12.74 13.41 -9.43
N MET A 65 -14.04 13.13 -9.30
CA MET A 65 -14.72 12.08 -10.06
C MET A 65 -15.49 12.60 -11.26
N TRP A 66 -16.03 13.82 -11.19
CA TRP A 66 -16.87 14.41 -12.23
C TRP A 66 -16.38 15.79 -12.71
N GLY A 67 -15.45 16.45 -12.01
CA GLY A 67 -15.06 17.84 -12.30
C GLY A 67 -16.25 18.81 -12.22
N ASN A 68 -17.24 18.47 -11.38
CA ASN A 68 -18.50 19.19 -11.29
C ASN A 68 -19.11 18.98 -9.90
N LEU A 69 -19.22 20.07 -9.13
CA LEU A 69 -19.76 20.10 -7.78
C LEU A 69 -21.30 19.94 -7.73
N ASP A 70 -22.00 20.27 -8.80
CA ASP A 70 -23.46 20.21 -8.89
C ASP A 70 -23.98 18.84 -9.33
N THR A 71 -23.09 17.84 -9.47
CA THR A 71 -23.46 16.51 -9.92
C THR A 71 -24.44 15.82 -8.94
N ALA A 72 -25.65 15.50 -9.43
CA ALA A 72 -26.65 14.75 -8.66
C ALA A 72 -26.27 13.26 -8.47
N MET A 73 -25.27 12.77 -9.21
CA MET A 73 -24.85 11.37 -9.21
C MET A 73 -24.31 10.90 -7.85
N PHE A 74 -23.77 11.81 -7.04
CA PHE A 74 -23.17 11.48 -5.74
C PHE A 74 -24.17 10.80 -4.79
N LYS A 75 -25.47 11.17 -4.88
CA LYS A 75 -26.56 10.59 -4.09
C LYS A 75 -26.64 9.05 -4.18
N THR A 76 -26.16 8.45 -5.27
CA THR A 76 -26.19 6.99 -5.45
C THR A 76 -25.13 6.24 -4.62
N TYR A 77 -24.12 6.95 -4.11
CA TYR A 77 -23.01 6.39 -3.33
C TYR A 77 -23.12 6.66 -1.83
N VAL A 78 -23.91 7.65 -1.43
CA VAL A 78 -24.18 7.97 -0.03
C VAL A 78 -25.35 7.12 0.45
N LYS A 79 -25.03 5.96 1.02
CA LYS A 79 -25.96 5.15 1.80
C LYS A 79 -25.37 4.99 3.19
N LEU A 80 -25.50 6.04 3.99
CA LEU A 80 -25.11 5.99 5.39
C LEU A 80 -26.24 5.31 6.15
N SER A 81 -25.90 4.33 6.98
CA SER A 81 -26.84 3.84 7.99
C SER A 81 -26.90 4.83 9.15
N GLU A 82 -27.98 4.82 9.93
CA GLU A 82 -28.10 5.64 11.15
C GLU A 82 -26.90 5.43 12.09
N LYS A 83 -26.41 4.18 12.17
CA LYS A 83 -25.21 3.82 12.94
C LYS A 83 -23.95 4.51 12.45
N ASP A 84 -23.79 4.72 11.14
CA ASP A 84 -22.61 5.40 10.58
C ASP A 84 -22.63 6.90 10.92
N ILE A 85 -23.83 7.50 11.00
CA ILE A 85 -24.02 8.90 11.39
C ILE A 85 -23.68 9.06 12.87
N ASP A 86 -24.24 8.22 13.74
CA ASP A 86 -23.99 8.27 15.18
C ASP A 86 -22.50 8.04 15.50
N ALA A 87 -21.87 7.06 14.83
CA ALA A 87 -20.45 6.80 15.00
C ALA A 87 -19.58 8.02 14.64
N GLU A 88 -19.89 8.74 13.56
CA GLU A 88 -19.17 9.95 13.16
C GLU A 88 -19.35 11.09 14.17
N PHE A 89 -20.58 11.30 14.68
CA PHE A 89 -20.82 12.31 15.71
C PHE A 89 -20.11 11.97 17.03
N LEU A 90 -20.15 10.72 17.46
CA LEU A 90 -19.45 10.23 18.65
C LEU A 90 -17.92 10.33 18.50
N GLU A 91 -17.38 10.05 17.31
CA GLU A 91 -15.95 10.22 17.01
C GLU A 91 -15.55 11.70 17.10
N ARG A 92 -16.29 12.60 16.44
CA ARG A 92 -15.99 14.04 16.46
C ARG A 92 -16.16 14.68 17.83
N ALA A 93 -17.10 14.17 18.64
CA ALA A 93 -17.28 14.60 20.02
C ALA A 93 -16.19 14.02 20.96
N GLY A 94 -15.33 13.12 20.48
CA GLY A 94 -14.29 12.47 21.28
C GLY A 94 -14.80 11.38 22.23
N ILE A 95 -16.05 10.91 22.03
CA ILE A 95 -16.73 9.93 22.89
C ILE A 95 -16.39 8.50 22.46
N ALA A 96 -16.26 8.26 21.16
CA ALA A 96 -15.86 6.97 20.60
C ALA A 96 -14.48 7.07 19.95
N LYS A 97 -13.58 6.11 20.24
CA LYS A 97 -12.35 5.96 19.46
C LYS A 97 -12.71 5.43 18.07
N LYS A 98 -12.13 6.05 17.05
CA LYS A 98 -12.12 5.51 15.69
C LYS A 98 -11.64 4.06 15.76
N GLU A 99 -12.45 3.10 15.33
CA GLU A 99 -11.90 1.79 15.01
C GLU A 99 -10.78 2.03 14.01
N GLU A 100 -9.55 1.63 14.35
CA GLU A 100 -8.42 1.69 13.43
C GLU A 100 -8.80 0.83 12.22
N LYS A 101 -9.33 1.48 11.18
CA LYS A 101 -9.55 0.86 9.88
C LYS A 101 -8.22 0.26 9.50
N GLU A 102 -8.20 -1.07 9.36
CA GLU A 102 -7.04 -1.92 9.09
C GLU A 102 -5.90 -1.12 8.45
N GLU A 103 -4.73 -1.12 9.10
CA GLU A 103 -3.51 -0.54 8.55
C GLU A 103 -3.43 -0.94 7.08
N ASN A 104 -3.54 0.06 6.18
CA ASN A 104 -3.56 -0.19 4.74
C ASN A 104 -2.18 -0.70 4.33
N ASN A 105 -1.94 -2.01 4.48
CA ASN A 105 -0.67 -2.69 4.21
C ASN A 105 -0.36 -2.73 2.70
N HIS A 106 -1.14 -2.00 1.89
CA HIS A 106 -1.04 -1.85 0.44
C HIS A 106 -0.64 -0.42 0.04
N LEU A 107 -0.49 0.51 1.00
CA LEU A 107 -0.02 1.86 0.70
C LEU A 107 1.50 1.86 0.51
N PRO A 108 2.00 2.59 -0.49
CA PRO A 108 3.44 2.72 -0.70
C PRO A 108 4.08 3.40 0.50
N ARG A 109 5.25 2.90 0.91
CA ARG A 109 6.01 3.41 2.06
C ARG A 109 7.02 4.46 1.59
N GLN A 110 6.88 5.69 2.09
CA GLN A 110 7.86 6.73 1.83
C GLN A 110 9.11 6.54 2.71
N CYS A 111 10.30 6.55 2.10
CA CYS A 111 11.54 6.50 2.85
C CYS A 111 11.74 7.78 3.68
N LYS A 112 12.06 7.65 4.97
CA LYS A 112 12.32 8.81 5.85
C LYS A 112 13.63 9.54 5.57
N TYR A 113 14.52 8.93 4.79
CA TYR A 113 15.87 9.45 4.53
C TYR A 113 15.99 10.10 3.15
N CYS A 114 15.57 9.41 2.09
CA CYS A 114 15.67 9.89 0.71
C CYS A 114 14.32 10.20 0.05
N PHE A 115 13.21 10.06 0.80
CA PHE A 115 11.84 10.34 0.33
C PHE A 115 11.34 9.52 -0.87
N ALA A 116 12.11 8.53 -1.33
CA ALA A 116 11.68 7.61 -2.37
C ALA A 116 10.44 6.80 -1.94
N MET A 117 9.50 6.62 -2.86
CA MET A 117 8.29 5.82 -2.66
C MET A 117 8.58 4.35 -2.92
N ASN A 118 8.41 3.50 -1.91
CA ASN A 118 8.71 2.07 -1.98
C ASN A 118 7.41 1.26 -1.96
N ALA A 119 7.46 0.03 -2.50
CA ALA A 119 6.33 -0.88 -2.43
C ALA A 119 5.97 -1.19 -0.95
N PRO A 120 4.70 -1.47 -0.64
CA PRO A 120 4.23 -1.66 0.73
C PRO A 120 4.97 -2.77 1.50
N THR A 121 5.42 -3.79 0.78
CA THR A 121 6.14 -4.97 1.28
C THR A 121 7.66 -4.79 1.33
N SER A 122 8.19 -3.63 0.93
CA SER A 122 9.64 -3.40 0.87
C SER A 122 10.22 -3.27 2.28
N LYS A 123 11.19 -4.14 2.62
CA LYS A 123 11.95 -4.06 3.88
C LYS A 123 13.05 -2.99 3.84
N TYR A 124 13.59 -2.74 2.64
CA TYR A 124 14.67 -1.77 2.40
C TYR A 124 14.28 -0.79 1.29
N CYS A 125 14.90 0.40 1.31
CA CYS A 125 14.68 1.39 0.28
C CYS A 125 15.34 1.00 -1.05
N HIS A 126 14.60 1.07 -2.16
CA HIS A 126 15.16 0.77 -3.49
C HIS A 126 16.21 1.80 -3.97
N MET A 127 16.20 3.02 -3.42
CA MET A 127 17.14 4.09 -3.81
C MET A 127 18.37 4.14 -2.90
N CYS A 128 18.17 4.17 -1.59
CA CYS A 128 19.26 4.39 -0.63
C CYS A 128 19.57 3.19 0.27
N THR A 129 18.92 2.04 0.02
CA THR A 129 19.12 0.75 0.73
C THR A 129 18.92 0.77 2.24
N ARG A 130 18.52 1.90 2.83
CA ARG A 130 18.23 2.01 4.26
C ARG A 130 16.99 1.19 4.66
N PRO A 131 16.97 0.65 5.88
CA PRO A 131 15.84 -0.13 6.39
C PRO A 131 14.58 0.75 6.50
N LEU A 132 13.44 0.19 6.09
CA LEU A 132 12.13 0.84 6.14
C LEU A 132 11.25 0.32 7.29
N THR A 133 11.57 -0.87 7.82
CA THR A 133 10.83 -1.53 8.90
C THR A 133 11.73 -1.72 10.13
N GLY A 134 11.12 -1.86 11.31
CA GLY A 134 11.84 -2.17 12.54
C GLY A 134 12.63 -3.48 12.45
N GLU A 135 12.05 -4.51 11.81
CA GLU A 135 12.74 -5.78 11.53
C GLU A 135 14.02 -5.57 10.70
N ALA A 136 13.94 -4.77 9.62
CA ALA A 136 15.07 -4.51 8.75
C ALA A 136 16.15 -3.69 9.45
N ALA A 137 15.76 -2.77 10.33
CA ALA A 137 16.69 -2.00 11.14
C ALA A 137 17.44 -2.92 12.12
N ASN A 138 16.72 -3.75 12.87
CA ASN A 138 17.32 -4.71 13.78
C ASN A 138 18.27 -5.68 13.06
N ALA A 139 17.93 -6.12 11.84
CA ALA A 139 18.81 -6.98 11.05
C ALA A 139 20.12 -6.28 10.66
N VAL A 140 20.06 -4.99 10.27
CA VAL A 140 21.25 -4.20 9.96
C VAL A 140 22.10 -4.01 11.22
N ASP A 141 21.49 -3.62 12.35
CA ASP A 141 22.18 -3.41 13.62
C ASP A 141 22.89 -4.69 14.11
N ASN A 142 22.24 -5.85 13.97
CA ASN A 142 22.84 -7.14 14.32
C ASN A 142 24.06 -7.47 13.44
N ILE A 143 23.96 -7.21 12.13
CA ILE A 143 25.07 -7.44 11.19
C ILE A 143 26.23 -6.50 11.51
N GLU A 144 25.96 -5.22 11.77
CA GLU A 144 26.97 -4.23 12.14
C GLU A 144 27.65 -4.58 13.48
N GLY A 145 26.88 -5.03 14.47
CA GLY A 145 27.41 -5.52 15.74
C GLY A 145 28.31 -6.75 15.56
N ALA A 146 27.90 -7.71 14.73
CA ALA A 146 28.72 -8.87 14.39
C ALA A 146 30.01 -8.47 13.65
N LEU A 147 29.93 -7.57 12.66
CA LEU A 147 31.10 -7.07 11.94
C LEU A 147 32.10 -6.39 12.88
N THR A 148 31.61 -5.60 13.84
CA THR A 148 32.44 -4.91 14.82
C THR A 148 33.18 -5.90 15.73
N LEU A 149 32.54 -7.01 16.10
CA LEU A 149 33.17 -8.08 16.89
C LEU A 149 34.26 -8.84 16.11
N LEU A 150 34.14 -8.88 14.78
CA LEU A 150 35.06 -9.57 13.87
C LEU A 150 36.20 -8.65 13.39
N ALA A 151 36.01 -7.33 13.37
CA ALA A 151 37.02 -6.37 12.94
C ALA A 151 38.22 -6.35 13.92
N GLY A 152 39.39 -6.76 13.43
CA GLY A 152 40.67 -6.70 14.18
C GLY A 152 41.05 -7.95 14.97
N ARG A 153 40.41 -9.10 14.74
CA ARG A 153 40.77 -10.39 15.38
C ARG A 153 41.43 -11.36 14.38
N ASP A 154 42.37 -12.17 14.87
CA ASP A 154 43.01 -13.26 14.09
C ASP A 154 42.02 -14.34 13.65
N GLU A 155 42.33 -15.03 12.54
CA GLU A 155 41.46 -16.02 11.87
C GLU A 155 40.94 -17.12 12.81
N ALA A 156 41.74 -17.55 13.79
CA ALA A 156 41.35 -18.56 14.78
C ALA A 156 40.25 -18.07 15.73
N ALA A 157 40.26 -16.79 16.12
CA ALA A 157 39.24 -16.18 16.97
C ALA A 157 37.94 -15.93 16.19
N LEU A 158 38.03 -15.65 14.89
CA LEU A 158 36.86 -15.54 14.02
C LEU A 158 36.14 -16.89 13.89
N ARG A 159 36.89 -17.98 13.67
CA ARG A 159 36.31 -19.33 13.55
C ARG A 159 35.59 -19.79 14.81
N SER A 160 36.06 -19.42 16.01
CA SER A 160 35.37 -19.79 17.26
C SER A 160 34.10 -18.97 17.49
N ILE A 161 34.09 -17.68 17.16
CA ILE A 161 32.91 -16.81 17.25
C ILE A 161 31.82 -17.27 16.26
N VAL A 162 32.19 -17.51 15.00
CA VAL A 162 31.24 -17.99 13.97
C VAL A 162 30.63 -19.33 14.35
N ARG A 163 31.43 -20.28 14.88
CA ARG A 163 30.89 -21.55 15.38
C ARG A 163 29.90 -21.37 16.53
N ARG A 164 30.14 -20.40 17.42
CA ARG A 164 29.23 -20.11 18.55
C ARG A 164 27.92 -19.50 18.07
N LEU A 165 27.96 -18.55 17.13
CA LEU A 165 26.76 -17.96 16.53
C LEU A 165 25.92 -19.00 15.77
N ILE A 166 26.54 -19.89 15.00
CA ILE A 166 25.84 -21.00 14.33
C ILE A 166 25.21 -21.95 15.36
N ALA A 167 25.90 -22.24 16.47
CA ALA A 167 25.35 -23.08 17.54
C ALA A 167 24.16 -22.40 18.26
N GLU A 168 24.20 -21.09 18.48
CA GLU A 168 23.11 -20.32 19.08
C GLU A 168 21.87 -20.25 18.16
N GLU A 169 22.06 -20.08 16.84
CA GLU A 169 20.96 -20.06 15.86
C GLU A 169 20.30 -21.45 15.70
N THR A 170 21.11 -22.52 15.68
CA THR A 170 20.61 -23.91 15.56
C THR A 170 19.95 -24.43 16.85
N ALA A 171 20.26 -23.83 18.00
CA ALA A 171 19.67 -24.17 19.28
C ALA A 171 18.29 -23.51 19.55
N ASN A 172 17.84 -22.59 18.69
CA ASN A 172 16.56 -21.90 18.86
C ASN A 172 15.59 -22.20 17.70
N PRO A 173 14.93 -23.38 17.68
CA PRO A 173 14.13 -23.86 16.56
C PRO A 173 12.71 -23.26 16.50
N SER A 174 12.48 -22.05 17.02
CA SER A 174 11.14 -21.45 17.11
C SER A 174 10.94 -20.19 16.24
N LYS A 175 11.29 -20.29 14.96
CA LYS A 175 10.85 -19.34 13.92
C LYS A 175 10.48 -20.08 12.63
N GLU A 176 9.38 -20.84 12.69
CA GLU A 176 8.49 -21.08 11.54
C GLU A 176 7.22 -20.26 11.71
#